data_AF-A0A2A9PN59-F1
#
_entry.id   AF-A0A2A9PN59-F1
#
_cell.length_a   1.000
_cell.length_b   1.000
_cell.length_c   1.000
_cell.angle_alpha   90.00
_cell.angle_beta   90.00
_cell.angle_gamma   90.00
#
_symmetry.space_group_name_H-M   'P 1'
#
loop_
_entity.id
_entity.type
_entity.pdbx_description
1 polymer ?
#
loop_
_entity_poly.entity_id
_entity_poly.type
_entity_poly.pdbx_seq_one_letter_code
_entity_poly.pdbx_strand_id
1 'polypeptide(L)'
;MADDADYQSYLDPIYPGTTWSIAPLSGGIVNFTFRATLTSGSAPYPSLVLKHARPYIAFWGPRLGVHHPKTGHCQTVSLWDDSGALSPQRHLKTPWRSPKLIRHDRGKESDLGLSVSSQEASVLVLADLGNLVNIVEFLRFHAAETSKSVTDSQLHEIVTTRVWYMEKACRQ
;
A
#
# COMPACT_ATOMS: atom_id res chain seq x y z
N MET A 1 -12.69 12.52 0.42
CA MET A 1 -11.65 12.64 1.45
C MET A 1 -11.72 11.37 2.28
N ALA A 2 -10.60 10.68 2.49
CA ALA A 2 -10.52 9.51 3.39
C ALA A 2 -10.17 9.93 4.83
N ASP A 3 -10.39 11.20 5.15
CA ASP A 3 -9.98 11.84 6.40
C ASP A 3 -10.82 11.40 7.60
N ASP A 4 -11.78 10.51 7.40
CA ASP A 4 -12.70 10.00 8.42
C ASP A 4 -12.37 8.60 8.92
N ALA A 5 -11.38 7.92 8.34
CA ALA A 5 -11.00 6.57 8.74
C ALA A 5 -10.01 6.59 9.92
N ASP A 6 -10.41 6.02 11.05
CA ASP A 6 -9.58 5.79 12.24
C ASP A 6 -8.77 4.50 12.10
N TYR A 7 -7.61 4.65 11.46
CA TYR A 7 -6.67 3.56 11.30
C TYR A 7 -5.98 3.13 12.60
N GLN A 8 -5.96 3.98 13.63
CA GLN A 8 -5.43 3.57 14.94
C GLN A 8 -6.40 2.58 15.58
N SER A 9 -7.70 2.91 15.62
CA SER A 9 -8.74 1.99 16.12
C SER A 9 -8.75 0.66 15.36
N TYR A 10 -8.53 0.69 14.03
CA TYR A 10 -8.39 -0.54 13.23
C TYR A 10 -7.15 -1.37 13.59
N LEU A 11 -6.02 -0.74 13.91
CA LEU A 11 -4.76 -1.41 14.23
C LEU A 11 -4.71 -1.93 15.67
N ASP A 12 -5.41 -1.30 16.62
CA ASP A 12 -5.44 -1.69 18.03
C ASP A 12 -5.73 -3.18 18.29
N PRO A 13 -6.76 -3.81 17.69
CA PRO A 13 -7.01 -5.25 17.89
C PRO A 13 -5.94 -6.14 17.22
N ILE A 14 -5.20 -5.63 16.23
CA ILE A 14 -4.14 -6.36 15.53
C ILE A 14 -2.82 -6.28 16.31
N TYR A 15 -2.50 -5.10 16.84
CA TYR A 15 -1.29 -4.79 17.59
C TYR A 15 -1.63 -4.05 18.91
N PRO A 16 -2.11 -4.77 19.93
CA PRO A 16 -2.55 -4.14 21.18
C PRO A 16 -1.44 -3.36 21.88
N GLY A 17 -1.80 -2.18 22.43
CA GLY A 17 -0.87 -1.34 23.17
C GLY A 17 0.19 -0.64 22.31
N THR A 18 -0.05 -0.52 21.00
CA THR A 18 0.82 0.21 20.07
C THR A 18 0.19 1.52 19.63
N THR A 19 1.02 2.49 19.26
CA THR A 19 0.55 3.76 18.68
C THR A 19 1.29 4.03 17.39
N TRP A 20 0.59 4.49 16.37
CA TRP A 20 1.10 4.65 15.01
C TRP A 20 0.92 6.08 14.51
N SER A 21 1.97 6.63 13.91
CA SER A 21 1.86 7.81 13.06
C SER A 21 1.43 7.37 11.67
N ILE A 22 0.28 7.85 11.19
CA ILE A 22 -0.33 7.39 9.94
C ILE A 22 -0.35 8.55 8.95
N ALA A 23 0.34 8.36 7.82
CA ALA A 23 0.48 9.38 6.78
C ALA A 23 0.05 8.83 5.43
N PRO A 24 -0.68 9.62 4.61
CA PRO A 24 -1.06 9.19 3.27
C PRO A 24 0.18 9.04 2.38
N LEU A 25 0.18 8.01 1.55
CA LEU A 25 1.14 7.82 0.47
C LEU A 25 0.54 8.33 -0.84
N SER A 26 1.34 9.05 -1.62
CA SER A 26 0.92 9.60 -2.91
C SER A 26 0.94 8.53 -4.02
N GLY A 27 0.18 8.77 -5.09
CA GLY A 27 0.17 7.94 -6.31
C GLY A 27 -0.90 6.84 -6.36
N GLY A 28 -1.69 6.63 -5.30
CA GLY A 28 -2.84 5.73 -5.32
C GLY A 28 -4.08 6.39 -5.96
N ILE A 29 -4.41 6.04 -7.21
CA ILE A 29 -5.63 6.54 -7.87
C ILE A 29 -6.88 5.78 -7.39
N VAL A 30 -6.73 4.47 -7.19
CA VAL A 30 -7.86 3.55 -6.99
C VAL A 30 -8.19 3.37 -5.51
N ASN A 31 -7.17 3.20 -4.67
CA ASN A 31 -7.31 2.94 -3.25
C ASN A 31 -6.60 4.04 -2.47
N PHE A 32 -7.10 4.35 -1.28
CA PHE A 32 -6.35 5.14 -0.32
C PHE A 32 -5.21 4.29 0.20
N THR A 33 -4.00 4.84 0.20
CA THR A 33 -2.81 4.13 0.68
C THR A 33 -2.13 4.97 1.73
N PHE A 34 -1.76 4.35 2.85
CA PHE A 34 -1.13 5.02 3.97
C PHE A 34 0.10 4.25 4.42
N ARG A 35 1.07 4.96 4.98
CA ARG A 35 2.15 4.39 5.78
C ARG A 35 1.80 4.60 7.25
N ALA A 36 1.79 3.52 8.02
CA ALA A 36 1.72 3.56 9.46
C ALA A 36 3.13 3.30 10.02
N THR A 37 3.66 4.22 10.83
CA THR A 37 4.98 4.10 11.46
C THR A 37 4.79 3.97 12.96
N LEU A 38 5.37 2.94 13.57
CA LEU A 38 5.26 2.69 15.00
C LEU A 38 5.94 3.83 15.78
N THR A 39 5.22 4.41 16.73
CA THR A 39 5.72 5.50 17.58
C THR A 39 5.88 5.08 19.05
N SER A 40 5.09 4.09 19.50
CA SER A 40 5.23 3.47 20.82
C SER A 40 4.65 2.06 20.84
N GLY A 41 5.10 1.26 21.81
CA GLY A 41 4.72 -0.15 21.96
C GLY A 41 5.69 -1.11 21.26
N SER A 42 5.26 -2.36 21.05
CA SER A 42 6.06 -3.40 20.40
C SER A 42 5.23 -4.11 19.33
N ALA A 43 5.75 -4.16 18.10
CA ALA A 43 5.16 -4.88 16.99
C ALA A 43 6.26 -5.57 16.16
N PRO A 44 5.95 -6.64 15.41
CA PRO A 44 6.93 -7.32 14.56
C PRO A 44 7.49 -6.44 13.42
N TYR A 45 6.78 -5.38 13.06
CA TYR A 45 7.14 -4.47 11.98
C TYR A 45 7.21 -3.03 12.53
N PRO A 46 8.31 -2.28 12.27
CA PRO A 46 8.42 -0.87 12.68
C PRO A 46 7.57 0.06 11.80
N SER A 47 7.19 -0.39 10.60
CA SER A 47 6.23 0.31 9.73
C SER A 47 5.43 -0.66 8.86
N LEU A 48 4.25 -0.20 8.46
CA LEU A 48 3.26 -0.94 7.68
C LEU A 48 2.74 -0.06 6.53
N VAL A 49 2.26 -0.71 5.46
CA VAL A 49 1.47 -0.05 4.43
C VAL A 49 0.03 -0.53 4.51
N LEU A 50 -0.91 0.41 4.68
CA LEU A 50 -2.34 0.17 4.68
C LEU A 50 -2.91 0.55 3.31
N LYS A 51 -3.57 -0.40 2.63
CA LYS A 51 -4.35 -0.10 1.42
C LYS A 51 -5.84 -0.26 1.71
N HIS A 52 -6.54 0.86 1.74
CA HIS A 52 -7.97 0.92 2.00
C HIS A 52 -8.74 1.13 0.69
N ALA A 53 -9.54 0.13 0.32
CA ALA A 53 -10.43 0.15 -0.83
C ALA A 53 -11.88 0.30 -0.38
N ARG A 54 -12.50 1.42 -0.76
CA ARG A 54 -13.94 1.70 -0.64
C ARG A 54 -14.67 1.24 -1.93
N PRO A 55 -16.02 1.23 -1.99
CA PRO A 55 -16.76 0.78 -3.18
C PRO A 55 -16.81 1.89 -4.25
N TYR A 56 -15.70 2.62 -4.42
CA TYR A 56 -15.51 3.68 -5.40
C TYR A 56 -14.01 3.94 -5.64
N ILE A 57 -13.68 4.65 -6.71
CA ILE A 57 -12.29 5.03 -7.00
C ILE A 57 -11.87 6.18 -6.08
N ALA A 58 -10.81 5.99 -5.27
CA ALA A 58 -10.35 6.96 -4.27
C ALA A 58 -10.21 8.39 -4.80
N PHE A 59 -9.64 8.55 -6.01
CA PHE A 59 -9.46 9.87 -6.65
C PHE A 59 -10.78 10.55 -7.03
N TRP A 60 -11.76 9.78 -7.54
CA TRP A 60 -13.04 10.33 -8.04
C TRP A 60 -14.14 10.35 -6.97
N GLY A 61 -13.91 9.66 -5.84
CA GLY A 61 -14.86 9.55 -4.75
C GLY A 61 -16.12 8.76 -5.11
N PRO A 62 -17.17 8.84 -4.27
CA PRO A 62 -18.40 8.06 -4.42
C PRO A 62 -19.15 8.24 -5.75
N ARG A 63 -18.85 9.31 -6.51
CA ARG A 63 -19.48 9.59 -7.81
C ARG A 63 -19.21 8.51 -8.86
N LEU A 64 -18.09 7.81 -8.72
CA LEU A 64 -17.73 6.69 -9.57
C LEU A 64 -17.68 5.41 -8.74
N GLY A 65 -18.87 4.94 -8.37
CA GLY A 65 -19.07 3.69 -7.65
C GLY A 65 -18.51 2.52 -8.43
N VAL A 66 -17.91 1.57 -7.72
CA VAL A 66 -17.55 0.25 -8.24
C VAL A 66 -18.28 -0.78 -7.40
N HIS A 67 -18.96 -1.71 -8.08
CA HIS A 67 -19.87 -2.66 -7.43
C HIS A 67 -19.19 -3.54 -6.36
N HIS A 68 -17.86 -3.72 -6.40
CA HIS A 68 -17.11 -4.46 -5.39
C HIS A 68 -15.76 -3.80 -5.04
N PRO A 69 -15.38 -3.74 -3.74
CA PRO A 69 -14.01 -3.45 -3.34
C PRO A 69 -13.06 -4.47 -3.98
N LYS A 70 -12.10 -3.98 -4.78
CA LYS A 70 -11.28 -4.82 -5.68
C LYS A 70 -10.46 -5.86 -4.91
N THR A 71 -10.83 -7.14 -5.07
CA THR A 71 -10.21 -8.29 -4.40
C THR A 71 -8.91 -8.79 -5.05
N GLY A 72 -8.67 -8.40 -6.31
CA GLY A 72 -7.57 -8.95 -7.11
C GLY A 72 -6.17 -8.66 -6.54
N HIS A 73 -5.97 -7.54 -5.84
CA HIS A 73 -4.65 -7.21 -5.30
C HIS A 73 -4.19 -8.22 -4.23
N CYS A 74 -5.10 -8.69 -3.38
CA CYS A 74 -4.77 -9.72 -2.37
C CYS A 74 -4.37 -11.03 -3.04
N GLN A 75 -5.14 -11.47 -4.05
CA GLN A 75 -4.87 -12.72 -4.77
C GLN A 75 -3.49 -12.67 -5.43
N THR A 76 -3.17 -11.57 -6.13
CA THR A 76 -1.86 -11.41 -6.76
C THR A 76 -0.73 -11.39 -5.73
N VAL A 77 -0.88 -10.65 -4.61
CA VAL A 77 0.17 -10.60 -3.58
C VAL A 77 0.36 -11.97 -2.91
N SER A 78 -0.71 -12.72 -2.65
CA SER A 78 -0.63 -14.07 -2.06
C SER A 78 0.08 -15.09 -2.95
N LEU A 79 0.11 -14.89 -4.28
CA LEU A 79 0.91 -15.72 -5.16
C LEU A 79 2.40 -15.62 -4.84
N TRP A 80 2.84 -14.47 -4.34
CA TRP A 80 4.23 -14.23 -4.01
C TRP A 80 4.60 -14.62 -2.59
N ASP A 81 3.65 -14.81 -1.67
CA ASP A 81 3.96 -15.20 -0.28
C ASP A 81 4.75 -16.52 -0.20
N ASP A 82 5.33 -16.83 0.95
CA ASP A 82 6.26 -17.96 1.11
C ASP A 82 5.64 -19.32 0.74
N SER A 83 4.30 -19.44 0.81
CA SER A 83 3.52 -20.60 0.38
C SER A 83 2.82 -20.43 -0.98
N GLY A 84 3.04 -19.31 -1.67
CA GLY A 84 2.38 -18.95 -2.93
C GLY A 84 3.00 -19.62 -4.15
N ALA A 85 2.26 -19.68 -5.25
CA ALA A 85 2.70 -20.32 -6.50
C ALA A 85 3.97 -19.70 -7.11
N LEU A 86 4.26 -18.44 -6.79
CA LEU A 86 5.46 -17.71 -7.22
C LEU A 86 6.55 -17.65 -6.14
N SER A 87 6.35 -18.28 -4.98
CA SER A 87 7.35 -18.40 -3.90
C SER A 87 8.72 -18.88 -4.40
N PRO A 88 8.84 -19.91 -5.27
CA PRO A 88 10.14 -20.36 -5.77
C PRO A 88 10.94 -19.26 -6.48
N GLN A 89 10.27 -18.26 -7.05
CA GLN A 89 10.92 -17.15 -7.75
C GLN A 89 11.54 -16.12 -6.78
N ARG A 90 11.17 -16.13 -5.49
CA ARG A 90 11.82 -15.27 -4.47
C ARG A 90 13.27 -15.64 -4.20
N HIS A 91 13.65 -16.90 -4.46
CA HIS A 91 15.00 -17.43 -4.21
C HIS A 91 15.95 -17.29 -5.41
N LEU A 92 15.54 -16.60 -6.49
CA LEU A 92 16.42 -16.32 -7.63
C LEU A 92 17.57 -15.39 -7.20
N LYS A 93 18.71 -15.47 -7.92
CA LYS A 93 19.96 -14.72 -7.65
C LYS A 93 19.77 -13.22 -7.43
N THR A 94 18.71 -12.63 -7.96
CA THR A 94 18.28 -11.26 -7.69
C THR A 94 16.89 -11.32 -7.06
N PRO A 95 16.77 -11.30 -5.72
CA PRO A 95 15.48 -11.52 -5.08
C PRO A 95 14.57 -10.31 -5.36
N TRP A 96 13.48 -10.55 -6.10
CA TRP A 96 12.39 -9.60 -6.22
C TRP A 96 11.77 -9.41 -4.84
N ARG A 97 11.92 -8.20 -4.26
CA ARG A 97 11.29 -7.85 -2.99
C ARG A 97 9.86 -7.42 -3.25
N SER A 98 8.91 -8.34 -3.06
CA SER A 98 7.48 -8.02 -2.95
C SER A 98 7.13 -7.74 -1.48
N PRO A 99 6.20 -6.80 -1.21
CA PRO A 99 5.72 -6.62 0.15
C PRO A 99 4.96 -7.88 0.58
N LYS A 100 5.24 -8.34 1.79
CA LYS A 100 4.50 -9.47 2.39
C LYS A 100 3.08 -9.02 2.73
N LEU A 101 2.08 -9.81 2.37
CA LEU A 101 0.72 -9.62 2.88
C LEU A 101 0.66 -10.09 4.33
N ILE A 102 0.37 -9.17 5.25
CA ILE A 102 0.23 -9.49 6.67
C ILE A 102 -1.22 -9.84 6.98
N ARG A 103 -2.16 -9.07 6.44
CA ARG A 103 -3.59 -9.23 6.73
C ARG A 103 -4.47 -8.67 5.62
N HIS A 104 -5.63 -9.29 5.40
CA HIS A 104 -6.72 -8.76 4.58
C HIS A 104 -8.04 -8.87 5.34
N ASP A 105 -8.65 -7.73 5.64
CA ASP A 105 -9.99 -7.66 6.21
C ASP A 105 -11.00 -7.07 5.23
N ARG A 106 -12.25 -7.54 5.33
CA ARG A 106 -13.38 -7.06 4.53
C ARG A 106 -14.63 -7.00 5.41
N GLY A 107 -15.50 -6.07 5.08
CA GLY A 107 -16.78 -5.87 5.74
C GLY A 107 -17.12 -4.39 5.77
N LYS A 108 -18.12 -4.03 6.57
CA LYS A 108 -18.48 -2.62 6.77
C LYS A 108 -17.38 -1.88 7.51
N GLU A 109 -17.17 -0.61 7.18
CA GLU A 109 -16.20 0.22 7.92
C GLU A 109 -16.46 0.28 9.41
N SER A 110 -17.74 0.26 9.82
CA SER A 110 -18.16 0.14 11.22
C SER A 110 -17.65 -1.12 11.89
N ASP A 111 -17.73 -2.25 11.19
CA ASP A 111 -17.38 -3.55 11.76
C ASP A 111 -15.84 -3.71 11.81
N LEU A 112 -15.14 -3.00 10.93
CA LEU A 112 -13.67 -2.91 10.91
C LEU A 112 -13.13 -1.86 11.89
N GLY A 113 -13.98 -1.08 12.55
CA GLY A 113 -13.56 -0.01 13.45
C GLY A 113 -12.86 1.16 12.74
N LEU A 114 -13.09 1.33 11.44
CA LEU A 114 -12.52 2.42 10.64
C LEU A 114 -13.36 3.70 10.75
N SER A 115 -14.69 3.58 10.74
CA SER A 115 -15.59 4.74 10.82
C SER A 115 -16.99 4.29 11.24
N VAL A 116 -17.94 5.21 11.44
CA VAL A 116 -19.36 4.84 11.68
C VAL A 116 -20.09 4.40 10.40
N SER A 117 -19.42 4.40 9.25
CA SER A 117 -20.03 4.12 7.95
C SER A 117 -20.43 2.65 7.81
N SER A 118 -21.61 2.40 7.26
CA SER A 118 -22.09 1.06 6.90
C SER A 118 -21.64 0.63 5.49
N GLN A 119 -20.74 1.38 4.85
CA GLN A 119 -20.23 1.04 3.53
C GLN A 119 -19.26 -0.13 3.61
N GLU A 120 -19.34 -1.04 2.63
CA GLU A 120 -18.38 -2.12 2.47
C GLU A 120 -17.00 -1.58 2.11
N ALA A 121 -15.99 -2.07 2.82
CA ALA A 121 -14.60 -1.72 2.64
C ALA A 121 -13.71 -2.96 2.65
N SER A 122 -12.49 -2.77 2.17
CA SER A 122 -11.44 -3.78 2.19
C SER A 122 -10.13 -3.12 2.60
N VAL A 123 -9.47 -3.64 3.62
CA VAL A 123 -8.16 -3.16 4.07
C VAL A 123 -7.12 -4.25 3.94
N LEU A 124 -6.02 -3.92 3.26
CA LEU A 124 -4.82 -4.74 3.21
C LEU A 124 -3.76 -4.13 4.10
N VAL A 125 -3.17 -4.96 4.97
CA VAL A 125 -1.99 -4.63 5.77
C VAL A 125 -0.80 -5.34 5.14
N LEU A 126 0.17 -4.56 4.69
CA LEU A 126 1.37 -5.04 4.02
C LEU A 126 2.62 -4.65 4.81
N ALA A 127 3.64 -5.50 4.78
CA ALA A 127 4.96 -5.12 5.28
C ALA A 127 5.51 -3.95 4.46
N ASP A 128 5.97 -2.90 5.13
CA ASP A 128 6.60 -1.76 4.47
C ASP A 128 7.97 -2.18 3.94
N LEU A 129 8.23 -1.87 2.66
CA LEU A 129 9.53 -2.10 2.03
C LEU A 129 10.52 -0.96 2.32
N GLY A 130 10.10 0.04 3.10
CA GLY A 130 10.89 1.20 3.46
C GLY A 130 10.92 2.24 2.35
N ASN A 131 12.03 2.96 2.26
CA ASN A 131 12.21 4.05 1.32
C ASN A 131 12.67 3.50 -0.03
N LEU A 132 11.71 3.25 -0.93
CA LEU A 132 11.97 2.78 -2.28
C LEU A 132 11.95 3.93 -3.30
N VAL A 133 12.87 3.85 -4.26
CA VAL A 133 12.89 4.73 -5.44
C VAL A 133 11.78 4.30 -6.39
N ASN A 134 10.95 5.25 -6.85
CA ASN A 134 10.07 4.96 -7.97
C ASN A 134 10.89 4.87 -9.26
N ILE A 135 10.91 3.69 -9.87
CA ILE A 135 11.67 3.45 -11.10
C ILE A 135 11.21 4.35 -12.27
N VAL A 136 9.93 4.69 -12.36
CA VAL A 136 9.39 5.56 -13.41
C VAL A 136 9.85 7.00 -13.24
N GLU A 137 9.78 7.62 -12.04
CA GLU A 137 10.38 8.95 -11.89
C GLU A 137 11.90 8.92 -11.98
N PHE A 138 12.55 7.87 -11.49
CA PHE A 138 13.98 7.72 -11.67
C PHE A 138 14.35 7.71 -13.17
N LEU A 139 13.63 6.94 -13.98
CA LEU A 139 13.83 6.91 -15.44
C LEU A 139 13.46 8.23 -16.10
N ARG A 140 12.37 8.90 -15.70
CA ARG A 140 11.99 10.22 -16.23
C ARG A 140 13.03 11.27 -15.91
N PHE A 141 13.54 11.29 -14.68
CA PHE A 141 14.60 12.17 -14.23
C PHE A 141 15.85 11.95 -15.09
N HIS A 142 16.28 10.70 -15.26
CA HIS A 142 17.43 10.37 -16.10
C HIS A 142 17.24 10.66 -17.60
N ALA A 143 16.02 10.52 -18.13
CA ALA A 143 15.73 10.86 -19.51
C ALA A 143 15.75 12.39 -19.75
N ALA A 144 15.43 13.19 -18.73
CA ALA A 144 15.46 14.65 -18.78
C ALA A 144 16.86 15.22 -18.52
N GLU A 145 17.65 14.59 -17.64
CA GLU A 145 19.03 14.97 -17.35
C GLU A 145 20.01 14.10 -18.13
N THR A 146 20.32 14.50 -19.37
CA THR A 146 21.36 13.88 -20.22
C THR A 146 22.69 13.72 -19.47
N SER A 147 22.92 12.52 -18.91
CA SER A 147 24.20 11.99 -18.43
C SER A 147 24.91 12.78 -17.31
N LYS A 148 24.21 13.17 -16.25
CA LYS A 148 24.83 13.57 -14.98
C LYS A 148 24.64 12.52 -13.89
N SER A 149 25.64 12.36 -13.03
CA SER A 149 25.58 11.47 -11.87
C SER A 149 24.54 12.00 -10.88
N VAL A 150 23.57 11.16 -10.49
CA VAL A 150 22.53 11.53 -9.52
C VAL A 150 23.16 11.73 -8.15
N THR A 151 22.87 12.85 -7.49
CA THR A 151 23.28 13.11 -6.11
C THR A 151 22.32 12.48 -5.09
N ASP A 152 22.79 12.19 -3.88
CA ASP A 152 21.94 11.64 -2.81
C ASP A 152 20.73 12.53 -2.47
N SER A 153 20.88 13.85 -2.61
CA SER A 153 19.78 14.80 -2.46
C SER A 153 18.69 14.64 -3.53
N GLN A 154 19.08 14.41 -4.78
CA GLN A 154 18.12 14.18 -5.88
C GLN A 154 17.44 12.81 -5.75
N LEU A 155 18.17 11.80 -5.28
CA LEU A 155 17.57 10.51 -4.91
C LEU A 155 16.53 10.69 -3.80
N HIS A 156 16.80 11.51 -2.79
CA HIS A 156 15.86 11.75 -1.70
C HIS A 156 14.55 12.44 -2.18
N GLU A 157 14.59 13.26 -3.22
CA GLU A 157 13.37 13.84 -3.84
C GLU A 157 12.57 12.81 -4.66
N ILE A 158 13.24 11.83 -5.24
CA ILE A 158 12.61 10.74 -6.01
C ILE A 158 12.11 9.62 -5.06
N VAL A 159 12.74 9.49 -3.90
CA VAL A 159 12.39 8.59 -2.79
C VAL A 159 11.28 9.23 -1.96
N THR A 160 10.08 9.18 -2.52
CA THR A 160 8.84 9.32 -1.75
C THR A 160 8.01 8.12 -2.13
N THR A 161 7.78 7.19 -1.22
CA THR A 161 7.14 5.89 -1.46
C THR A 161 5.98 5.98 -2.45
N ARG A 162 6.24 5.66 -3.72
CA ARG A 162 5.22 5.59 -4.76
C ARG A 162 4.83 4.13 -4.91
N VAL A 163 3.56 3.88 -4.67
CA VAL A 163 2.97 2.55 -4.69
C VAL A 163 3.19 1.89 -6.05
N TRP A 164 3.61 0.62 -6.00
CA TRP A 164 3.69 -0.31 -7.12
C TRP A 164 2.59 -0.10 -8.18
N TYR A 165 3.00 0.19 -9.41
CA TYR A 165 2.20 0.00 -10.61
C TYR A 165 2.35 -1.46 -11.08
N MET A 166 1.27 -2.23 -11.04
CA MET A 166 1.05 -3.28 -12.05
C MET A 166 -0.06 -2.78 -12.98
N GLU A 167 0.31 -1.97 -13.97
CA GLU A 167 -0.56 -1.72 -15.13
C GLU A 167 0.13 -2.25 -16.38
N LYS A 168 -0.27 -3.46 -16.80
CA LYS A 168 -0.83 -3.76 -18.12
C LYS A 168 -0.88 -5.28 -18.33
N ALA A 169 -2.09 -5.83 -18.29
CA ALA A 169 -2.46 -7.00 -19.09
C ALA A 169 -3.98 -7.06 -19.27
N CYS A 170 -4.56 -6.01 -19.86
CA CYS A 170 -5.81 -6.09 -20.61
C CYS A 170 -5.79 -4.99 -21.66
N ARG A 171 -5.12 -5.25 -22.78
CA ARG A 171 -5.57 -4.72 -24.06
C ARG A 171 -6.40 -5.82 -24.68
N GLN A 172 -7.66 -5.50 -24.95
CA GLN A 172 -8.52 -6.24 -25.86
C GLN A 172 -7.88 -6.27 -27.25
#